data_AF-A0A0E3W3A7-F1
#
_entry.id   AF-A0A0E3W3A7-F1
#
_cell.length_a   1.000
_cell.length_b   1.000
_cell.length_c   1.000
_cell.angle_alpha   90.00
_cell.angle_beta   90.00
_cell.angle_gamma   90.00
#
_symmetry.space_group_name_H-M   'P 1'
#
loop_
_entity.id
_entity.type
_entity.pdbx_description
1 polymer ?
#
loop_
_entity_poly.entity_id
_entity_poly.type
_entity_poly.pdbx_seq_one_letter_code
_entity_poly.pdbx_strand_id
1 'polypeptide(L)'
;MGVKKGVTIEGVQVERLLPGELREVIEEIAIQVQKLPVEPSIDKQTGAILPEKPGMVINVEDSVNQILAAAEGDTVKLKRVKVQPRYKKESLEQARNCLGNYATGFRGSGERYKNISVACYSINHTIIWPGEEFSFNETTGPRTPERGYLPAPVIIGGSFGMDYGGGVCQVSSTLYNAALNAHLPIVERHAHSKPIHYVPPGKDATVSYGDQDLRFRNNRTGPLIIKASMYRGRISAEIWGGNN
;
A
#
# COMPACT_ATOMS: atom_id res chain seq x y z
N MET A 1 -7.21 37.04 -28.63
CA MET A 1 -6.04 36.16 -28.41
C MET A 1 -6.54 34.78 -28.02
N GLY A 2 -7.14 34.08 -28.98
CA GLY A 2 -7.64 32.71 -28.78
C GLY A 2 -7.08 31.80 -29.86
N VAL A 3 -7.40 30.52 -29.79
CA VAL A 3 -6.97 29.53 -30.77
C VAL A 3 -7.48 29.90 -32.17
N LYS A 4 -6.61 29.78 -33.17
CA LYS A 4 -6.93 30.12 -34.56
C LYS A 4 -8.03 29.21 -35.14
N LYS A 5 -8.71 29.68 -36.18
CA LYS A 5 -9.81 28.96 -36.82
C LYS A 5 -9.32 27.62 -37.41
N GLY A 6 -10.15 26.58 -37.30
CA GLY A 6 -9.89 25.26 -37.86
C GLY A 6 -8.83 24.43 -37.13
N VAL A 7 -8.25 24.94 -36.03
CA VAL A 7 -7.27 24.18 -35.26
C VAL A 7 -7.95 23.02 -34.53
N THR A 8 -7.32 21.86 -34.60
CA THR A 8 -7.80 20.62 -33.96
C THR A 8 -6.73 19.99 -33.09
N ILE A 9 -7.15 19.32 -32.02
CA ILE A 9 -6.30 18.49 -31.15
C ILE A 9 -6.90 17.12 -31.00
N GLU A 10 -6.15 16.07 -31.34
CA GLU A 10 -6.60 14.67 -31.19
C GLU A 10 -8.02 14.41 -31.78
N GLY A 11 -8.37 15.12 -32.86
CA GLY A 11 -9.69 15.04 -33.52
C GLY A 11 -10.79 15.95 -32.96
N VAL A 12 -10.51 16.74 -31.91
CA VAL A 12 -11.43 17.73 -31.31
C VAL A 12 -11.13 19.12 -31.87
N GLN A 13 -12.15 19.83 -32.33
CA GLN A 13 -12.01 21.24 -32.72
C GLN A 13 -11.90 22.13 -31.48
N VAL A 14 -10.88 22.98 -31.47
CA VAL A 14 -10.58 23.88 -30.34
C VAL A 14 -10.47 25.34 -30.77
N GLU A 15 -10.98 25.68 -31.96
CA GLU A 15 -10.96 27.03 -32.47
C GLU A 15 -11.66 28.02 -31.54
N ARG A 16 -11.18 29.27 -31.52
CA ARG A 16 -11.72 30.41 -30.76
C ARG A 16 -11.66 30.29 -29.24
N LEU A 17 -11.27 29.13 -28.68
CA LEU A 17 -11.05 28.98 -27.24
C LEU A 17 -10.00 29.97 -26.75
N LEU A 18 -10.28 30.61 -25.62
CA LEU A 18 -9.32 31.41 -24.89
C LEU A 18 -8.31 30.51 -24.16
N PRO A 19 -7.15 31.04 -23.74
CA PRO A 19 -6.11 30.21 -23.09
C PRO A 19 -6.59 29.46 -21.85
N GLY A 20 -7.53 30.03 -21.07
CA GLY A 20 -8.14 29.35 -19.91
C GLY A 20 -9.03 28.18 -20.32
N GLU A 21 -9.94 28.41 -21.27
CA GLU A 21 -10.87 27.38 -21.78
C GLU A 21 -10.11 26.24 -22.48
N LEU A 22 -9.07 26.58 -23.25
CA LEU A 22 -8.21 25.59 -23.89
C LEU A 22 -7.48 24.73 -22.84
N ARG A 23 -7.03 25.33 -21.73
CA ARG A 23 -6.38 24.60 -20.64
C ARG A 23 -7.34 23.56 -20.05
N GLU A 24 -8.56 23.95 -19.73
CA GLU A 24 -9.58 23.05 -19.18
C GLU A 24 -9.84 21.86 -20.11
N VAL A 25 -10.01 22.11 -21.42
CA VAL A 25 -10.17 21.04 -22.42
C VAL A 25 -8.97 20.09 -22.45
N ILE A 26 -7.75 20.61 -22.38
CA ILE A 26 -6.53 19.78 -22.37
C ILE A 26 -6.42 18.98 -21.07
N GLU A 27 -6.81 19.55 -19.93
CA GLU A 27 -6.85 18.87 -18.64
C GLU A 27 -7.86 17.72 -18.65
N GLU A 28 -9.06 17.93 -19.20
CA GLU A 28 -10.05 16.87 -19.40
C GLU A 28 -9.52 15.73 -20.28
N ILE A 29 -8.89 16.07 -21.41
CA ILE A 29 -8.25 15.07 -22.27
C ILE A 29 -7.13 14.35 -21.51
N ALA A 30 -6.30 15.08 -20.75
CA ALA A 30 -5.20 14.52 -19.98
C ALA A 30 -5.70 13.49 -18.97
N ILE A 31 -6.79 13.77 -18.24
CA ILE A 31 -7.40 12.82 -17.29
C ILE A 31 -7.75 11.48 -17.98
N GLN A 32 -8.24 11.53 -19.23
CA GLN A 32 -8.65 10.32 -19.96
C GLN A 32 -7.47 9.54 -20.55
N VAL A 33 -6.41 10.23 -20.99
CA VAL A 33 -5.36 9.61 -21.81
C VAL A 33 -4.01 9.43 -21.10
N GLN A 34 -3.79 10.16 -20.02
CA GLN A 34 -2.52 10.08 -19.29
C GLN A 34 -2.36 8.73 -18.60
N LYS A 35 -1.11 8.29 -18.52
CA LYS A 35 -0.72 7.11 -17.75
C LYS A 35 0.25 7.57 -16.68
N LEU A 36 -0.15 7.47 -15.42
CA LEU A 36 0.76 7.75 -14.31
C LEU A 36 1.85 6.67 -14.23
N PRO A 37 3.05 7.01 -13.74
CA PRO A 37 4.07 6.00 -13.47
C PRO A 37 3.56 5.00 -12.44
N VAL A 38 4.01 3.75 -12.57
CA VAL A 38 3.69 2.68 -11.62
C VAL A 38 4.98 2.30 -10.90
N GLU A 39 4.94 2.41 -9.58
CA GLU A 39 6.03 2.00 -8.69
C GLU A 39 6.26 0.47 -8.78
N PRO A 40 7.49 -0.01 -8.49
CA PRO A 40 7.73 -1.44 -8.43
C PRO A 40 6.94 -2.05 -7.27
N SER A 41 6.52 -3.31 -7.42
CA SER A 41 5.69 -3.98 -6.43
C SER A 41 6.11 -5.44 -6.23
N ILE A 42 5.49 -6.13 -5.28
CA ILE A 42 5.70 -7.56 -5.08
C ILE A 42 4.37 -8.27 -5.28
N ASP A 43 4.37 -9.30 -6.12
CA ASP A 43 3.21 -10.16 -6.29
C ASP A 43 2.90 -10.89 -4.98
N LYS A 44 1.69 -10.70 -4.47
CA LYS A 44 1.28 -11.21 -3.15
C LYS A 44 1.33 -12.74 -3.06
N GLN A 45 1.09 -13.46 -4.16
CA GLN A 45 1.03 -14.91 -4.18
C GLN A 45 2.41 -15.55 -4.34
N THR A 46 3.19 -15.06 -5.31
CA THR A 46 4.46 -15.66 -5.73
C THR A 46 5.66 -15.03 -5.03
N GLY A 47 5.54 -13.80 -4.53
CA GLY A 47 6.66 -13.02 -4.01
C GLY A 47 7.59 -12.47 -5.09
N ALA A 48 7.22 -12.57 -6.37
CA ALA A 48 8.00 -12.03 -7.47
C ALA A 48 7.99 -10.50 -7.43
N ILE A 49 9.16 -9.88 -7.57
CA ILE A 49 9.28 -8.44 -7.74
C ILE A 49 8.82 -8.08 -9.15
N LEU A 50 7.82 -7.21 -9.24
CA LEU A 50 7.29 -6.66 -10.48
C LEU A 50 7.97 -5.30 -10.74
N PRO A 51 8.55 -5.10 -11.94
CA PRO A 51 9.28 -3.89 -12.25
C PRO A 51 8.35 -2.68 -12.34
N GLU A 52 8.93 -1.53 -12.05
CA GLU A 52 8.32 -0.22 -12.23
C GLU A 52 8.05 0.07 -13.72
N LYS A 53 7.03 0.90 -14.00
CA LYS A 53 6.67 1.30 -15.37
C LYS A 53 6.63 2.83 -15.47
N PRO A 54 7.37 3.42 -16.43
CA PRO A 54 7.27 4.86 -16.68
C PRO A 54 5.86 5.27 -17.09
N GLY A 55 5.45 6.44 -16.61
CA GLY A 55 4.24 7.11 -17.02
C GLY A 55 4.43 7.95 -18.28
N MET A 56 3.31 8.36 -18.87
CA MET A 56 3.22 9.33 -19.94
C MET A 56 2.11 10.32 -19.60
N VAL A 57 2.48 11.55 -19.26
CA VAL A 57 1.54 12.62 -18.88
C VAL A 57 1.52 13.71 -19.93
N ILE A 58 0.44 14.49 -19.97
CA ILE A 58 0.34 15.66 -20.84
C ILE A 58 1.01 16.84 -20.14
N ASN A 59 1.95 17.50 -20.81
CA ASN A 59 2.38 18.83 -20.39
C ASN A 59 1.35 19.82 -20.91
N VAL A 60 0.45 20.22 -20.02
CA VAL A 60 -0.69 21.10 -20.32
C VAL A 60 -0.19 22.45 -20.84
N GLU A 61 0.76 23.07 -20.13
CA GLU A 61 1.29 24.40 -20.49
C GLU A 61 2.00 24.40 -21.85
N ASP A 62 2.88 23.42 -22.10
CA ASP A 62 3.56 23.31 -23.39
C ASP A 62 2.56 23.05 -24.53
N SER A 63 1.51 22.26 -24.25
CA SER A 63 0.45 21.98 -25.22
C SER A 63 -0.36 23.23 -25.55
N VAL A 64 -0.80 23.97 -24.52
CA VAL A 64 -1.51 25.26 -24.67
C VAL A 64 -0.69 26.23 -25.52
N ASN A 65 0.58 26.43 -25.16
CA ASN A 65 1.48 27.34 -25.87
C ASN A 65 1.66 26.95 -27.34
N GLN A 66 1.81 25.65 -27.61
CA GLN A 66 1.93 25.15 -28.98
C GLN A 66 0.63 25.36 -29.79
N ILE A 67 -0.54 25.13 -29.20
CA ILE A 67 -1.84 25.26 -29.87
C ILE A 67 -2.17 26.72 -30.16
N LEU A 68 -1.86 27.63 -29.23
CA LEU A 68 -2.03 29.07 -29.44
C LEU A 68 -1.10 29.61 -30.55
N ALA A 69 0.07 29.00 -30.70
CA ALA A 69 1.04 29.36 -31.75
C ALA A 69 0.72 28.74 -33.13
N ALA A 70 -0.15 27.74 -33.21
CA ALA A 70 -0.47 27.01 -34.44
C ALA A 70 -1.09 27.90 -35.52
N ALA A 71 -0.96 27.52 -36.79
CA ALA A 71 -1.60 28.20 -37.92
C ALA A 71 -3.08 27.80 -38.07
N GLU A 72 -3.83 28.53 -38.89
CA GLU A 72 -5.22 28.19 -39.17
C GLU A 72 -5.32 26.83 -39.87
N GLY A 73 -6.25 25.99 -39.41
CA GLY A 73 -6.45 24.63 -39.94
C GLY A 73 -5.46 23.58 -39.44
N ASP A 74 -4.50 23.95 -38.58
CA ASP A 74 -3.49 23.00 -38.10
C ASP A 74 -4.09 21.90 -37.21
N THR A 75 -3.55 20.70 -37.35
CA THR A 75 -3.77 19.60 -36.40
C THR A 75 -2.58 19.49 -35.46
N VAL A 76 -2.80 19.83 -34.19
CA VAL A 76 -1.74 19.86 -33.17
C VAL A 76 -1.84 18.64 -32.27
N LYS A 77 -0.70 17.99 -32.01
CA LYS A 77 -0.60 16.89 -31.05
C LYS A 77 -0.24 17.42 -29.67
N LEU A 78 -0.87 16.85 -28.63
CA LEU A 78 -0.55 17.18 -27.25
C LEU A 78 0.90 16.79 -26.91
N LYS A 79 1.58 17.67 -26.17
CA LYS A 79 2.93 17.45 -25.67
C LYS A 79 2.89 16.45 -24.52
N ARG A 80 3.59 15.35 -24.72
CA ARG A 80 3.65 14.23 -23.79
C ARG A 80 5.03 14.20 -23.13
N VAL A 81 5.05 14.05 -21.82
CA VAL A 81 6.28 13.95 -21.03
C VAL A 81 6.31 12.59 -20.33
N LYS A 82 7.46 11.92 -20.46
CA LYS A 82 7.71 10.67 -19.75
C LYS A 82 8.03 10.97 -18.30
N VAL A 83 7.25 10.41 -17.38
CA VAL A 83 7.47 10.55 -15.93
C VAL A 83 8.03 9.24 -15.41
N GLN A 84 9.15 9.29 -14.72
CA GLN A 84 9.74 8.11 -14.11
C GLN A 84 9.09 7.85 -12.74
N PRO A 85 8.91 6.58 -12.36
CA PRO A 85 8.51 6.22 -11.00
C PRO A 85 9.56 6.67 -9.98
N ARG A 86 9.12 6.87 -8.74
CA ARG A 86 9.94 7.34 -7.64
C ARG A 86 10.95 6.29 -7.19
N TYR A 87 10.56 5.03 -7.23
CA TYR A 87 11.37 3.89 -6.83
C TYR A 87 11.64 2.95 -8.01
N LYS A 88 12.63 2.09 -7.83
CA LYS A 88 13.01 1.08 -8.81
C LYS A 88 13.04 -0.31 -8.20
N LYS A 89 12.82 -1.34 -9.03
CA LYS A 89 12.86 -2.75 -8.59
C LYS A 89 14.15 -3.10 -7.88
N GLU A 90 15.28 -2.50 -8.27
CA GLU A 90 16.58 -2.75 -7.64
C GLU A 90 16.57 -2.40 -6.14
N SER A 91 15.76 -1.41 -5.73
CA SER A 91 15.61 -1.04 -4.31
C SER A 91 14.95 -2.16 -3.51
N LEU A 92 13.97 -2.86 -4.10
CA LEU A 92 13.33 -4.03 -3.49
C LEU A 92 14.26 -5.24 -3.50
N GLU A 93 15.03 -5.42 -4.58
CA GLU A 93 16.03 -6.48 -4.69
C GLU A 93 17.17 -6.32 -3.68
N GLN A 94 17.43 -5.11 -3.17
CA GLN A 94 18.41 -4.86 -2.12
C GLN A 94 17.88 -5.15 -0.71
N ALA A 95 16.57 -5.31 -0.52
CA ALA A 95 15.96 -5.59 0.78
C ALA A 95 16.11 -7.07 1.21
N ARG A 96 17.36 -7.52 1.35
CA ARG A 96 17.74 -8.93 1.57
C ARG A 96 18.13 -9.28 3.01
N ASN A 97 18.13 -8.32 3.93
CA ASN A 97 18.50 -8.59 5.31
C ASN A 97 17.27 -8.63 6.20
N CYS A 98 17.17 -9.68 7.02
CA CYS A 98 16.17 -9.72 8.07
C CYS A 98 16.62 -8.79 9.21
N LEU A 99 15.95 -7.65 9.33
CA LEU A 99 16.25 -6.62 10.32
C LEU A 99 15.63 -6.95 11.68
N GLY A 100 14.51 -7.67 11.67
CA GLY A 100 13.83 -8.13 12.87
C GLY A 100 12.82 -9.20 12.55
N ASN A 101 12.76 -10.21 13.40
CA ASN A 101 11.82 -11.32 13.29
C ASN A 101 11.23 -11.65 14.65
N TYR A 102 10.02 -12.20 14.62
CA TYR A 102 9.39 -12.75 15.80
C TYR A 102 8.41 -13.85 15.41
N ALA A 103 8.16 -14.78 16.33
CA ALA A 103 7.25 -15.87 16.09
C ALA A 103 6.51 -16.27 17.36
N THR A 104 5.25 -16.65 17.19
CA THR A 104 4.38 -17.08 18.29
C THR A 104 3.74 -18.43 17.98
N GLY A 105 3.60 -19.26 19.01
CA GLY A 105 2.89 -20.54 18.91
C GLY A 105 1.39 -20.33 19.07
N PHE A 106 0.58 -21.13 18.38
CA PHE A 106 -0.87 -21.07 18.48
C PHE A 106 -1.51 -22.44 18.31
N ARG A 107 -2.70 -22.58 18.91
CA ARG A 107 -3.59 -23.73 18.80
C ARG A 107 -5.03 -23.24 18.71
N GLY A 108 -5.96 -24.11 18.34
CA GLY A 108 -7.38 -23.81 18.32
C GLY A 108 -8.11 -24.47 17.17
N SER A 109 -9.30 -23.97 16.87
CA SER A 109 -10.19 -24.51 15.85
C SER A 109 -9.75 -24.19 14.42
N GLY A 110 -10.32 -24.87 13.42
CA GLY A 110 -10.03 -24.64 12.01
C GLY A 110 -10.32 -23.20 11.57
N GLU A 111 -11.36 -22.56 12.12
CA GLU A 111 -11.75 -21.18 11.87
C GLU A 111 -10.66 -20.21 12.33
N ARG A 112 -10.07 -20.47 13.50
CA ARG A 112 -8.95 -19.69 14.02
C ARG A 112 -7.71 -19.81 13.12
N TYR A 113 -7.41 -21.03 12.65
CA TYR A 113 -6.34 -21.24 11.66
C TYR A 113 -6.62 -20.48 10.36
N LYS A 114 -7.86 -20.51 9.86
CA LYS A 114 -8.27 -19.78 8.66
C LYS A 114 -8.10 -18.26 8.83
N ASN A 115 -8.58 -17.70 9.94
CA ASN A 115 -8.45 -16.27 10.23
C ASN A 115 -7.00 -15.80 10.29
N ILE A 116 -6.14 -16.57 10.99
CA ILE A 116 -4.70 -16.28 11.06
C ILE A 116 -4.08 -16.35 9.67
N SER A 117 -4.44 -17.36 8.86
CA SER A 117 -3.95 -17.50 7.49
C SER A 117 -4.32 -16.30 6.63
N VAL A 118 -5.56 -15.81 6.73
CA VAL A 118 -6.03 -14.63 5.98
C VAL A 118 -5.26 -13.38 6.40
N ALA A 119 -5.07 -13.17 7.70
CA ALA A 119 -4.32 -12.03 8.22
C ALA A 119 -2.84 -12.07 7.83
N CYS A 120 -2.17 -13.23 7.97
CA CYS A 120 -0.78 -13.40 7.54
C CYS A 120 -0.64 -13.14 6.03
N TYR A 121 -1.52 -13.72 5.21
CA TYR A 121 -1.51 -13.50 3.76
C TYR A 121 -1.69 -12.02 3.40
N SER A 122 -2.58 -11.32 4.10
CA SER A 122 -2.86 -9.90 3.85
C SER A 122 -1.62 -9.03 4.05
N ILE A 123 -0.89 -9.24 5.17
CA ILE A 123 0.30 -8.45 5.49
C ILE A 123 1.57 -8.93 4.79
N ASN A 124 1.61 -10.18 4.33
CA ASN A 124 2.78 -10.74 3.65
C ASN A 124 3.11 -9.98 2.36
N HIS A 125 4.39 -9.80 2.05
CA HIS A 125 4.90 -9.04 0.90
C HIS A 125 4.44 -7.57 0.85
N THR A 126 4.09 -6.97 1.99
CA THR A 126 3.78 -5.55 2.05
C THR A 126 5.07 -4.74 2.02
N ILE A 127 5.16 -3.80 1.08
CA ILE A 127 6.26 -2.84 0.98
C ILE A 127 5.90 -1.62 1.81
N ILE A 128 6.86 -1.08 2.56
CA ILE A 128 6.75 0.20 3.25
C ILE A 128 7.87 1.08 2.73
N TRP A 129 7.55 2.09 1.93
CA TRP A 129 8.58 2.96 1.35
C TRP A 129 9.20 3.89 2.40
N PRO A 130 10.39 4.45 2.14
CA PRO A 130 11.04 5.41 3.04
C PRO A 130 10.09 6.54 3.47
N GLY A 131 9.93 6.72 4.78
CA GLY A 131 9.08 7.73 5.39
C GLY A 131 7.60 7.34 5.50
N GLU A 132 7.15 6.26 4.87
CA GLU A 132 5.76 5.79 4.96
C GLU A 132 5.48 5.10 6.30
N GLU A 133 4.21 5.05 6.63
CA GLU A 133 3.70 4.29 7.77
C GLU A 133 2.96 3.05 7.30
N PHE A 134 3.16 1.96 8.00
CA PHE A 134 2.34 0.77 7.89
C PHE A 134 1.16 0.87 8.84
N SER A 135 -0.03 0.50 8.37
CA SER A 135 -1.21 0.22 9.18
C SER A 135 -1.62 -1.24 9.03
N PHE A 136 -1.77 -1.93 10.17
CA PHE A 136 -2.22 -3.32 10.17
C PHE A 136 -3.68 -3.41 9.69
N ASN A 137 -4.54 -2.50 10.12
CA ASN A 137 -5.96 -2.48 9.75
C ASN A 137 -6.21 -2.09 8.29
N GLU A 138 -5.49 -1.13 7.72
CA GLU A 138 -5.59 -0.82 6.30
C GLU A 138 -5.17 -2.02 5.45
N THR A 139 -4.11 -2.72 5.86
CA THR A 139 -3.59 -3.88 5.12
C THR A 139 -4.49 -5.11 5.23
N THR A 140 -5.06 -5.38 6.40
CA THR A 140 -5.93 -6.55 6.63
C THR A 140 -7.40 -6.31 6.26
N GLY A 141 -7.86 -5.06 6.31
CA GLY A 141 -9.25 -4.67 6.08
C GLY A 141 -10.20 -5.11 7.20
N PRO A 142 -11.53 -4.90 7.03
CA PRO A 142 -12.52 -5.31 8.01
C PRO A 142 -12.57 -6.85 8.15
N ARG A 143 -12.92 -7.36 9.33
CA ARG A 143 -12.93 -8.79 9.62
C ARG A 143 -14.32 -9.33 9.26
N THR A 144 -14.57 -9.58 7.97
CA THR A 144 -15.89 -9.98 7.46
C THR A 144 -15.85 -11.32 6.72
N PRO A 145 -17.01 -12.01 6.56
CA PRO A 145 -17.12 -13.24 5.77
C PRO A 145 -16.62 -13.09 4.33
N GLU A 146 -16.90 -11.98 3.68
CA GLU A 146 -16.57 -11.72 2.26
C GLU A 146 -15.05 -11.65 2.05
N ARG A 147 -14.32 -11.27 3.10
CA ARG A 147 -12.85 -11.26 3.12
C ARG A 147 -12.26 -12.58 3.62
N GLY A 148 -13.10 -13.59 3.85
CA GLY A 148 -12.70 -14.94 4.22
C GLY A 148 -12.48 -15.16 5.70
N TYR A 149 -12.86 -14.21 6.56
CA TYR A 149 -12.85 -14.40 8.00
C TYR A 149 -14.05 -15.24 8.45
N LEU A 150 -13.85 -16.05 9.48
CA LEU A 150 -14.84 -16.93 10.08
C LEU A 150 -15.04 -16.58 11.57
N PRO A 151 -16.23 -16.84 12.14
CA PRO A 151 -16.45 -16.67 13.57
C PRO A 151 -15.54 -17.59 14.38
N ALA A 152 -14.81 -17.04 15.34
CA ALA A 152 -13.94 -17.76 16.25
C ALA A 152 -13.90 -17.05 17.61
N PRO A 153 -13.38 -17.69 18.67
CA PRO A 153 -13.27 -17.04 19.97
C PRO A 153 -12.43 -15.75 19.91
N VAL A 154 -12.97 -14.68 20.47
CA VAL A 154 -12.36 -13.34 20.58
C VAL A 154 -12.50 -12.81 22.01
N ILE A 155 -11.76 -11.73 22.31
CA ILE A 155 -11.92 -10.96 23.55
C ILE A 155 -12.59 -9.63 23.18
N ILE A 156 -13.82 -9.41 23.65
CA ILE A 156 -14.61 -8.19 23.43
C ILE A 156 -14.91 -7.55 24.78
N GLY A 157 -14.52 -6.28 24.98
CA GLY A 157 -14.78 -5.60 26.26
C GLY A 157 -14.21 -6.32 27.48
N GLY A 158 -13.14 -7.11 27.29
CA GLY A 158 -12.56 -7.96 28.31
C GLY A 158 -13.26 -9.31 28.50
N SER A 159 -14.38 -9.63 27.87
CA SER A 159 -15.03 -10.94 27.98
C SER A 159 -14.78 -11.82 26.75
N PHE A 160 -14.83 -13.14 26.94
CA PHE A 160 -14.77 -14.08 25.82
C PHE A 160 -16.10 -14.07 25.06
N GLY A 161 -16.02 -13.96 23.74
CA GLY A 161 -17.15 -14.01 22.83
C GLY A 161 -16.78 -14.70 21.52
N MET A 162 -17.74 -14.80 20.61
CA MET A 162 -17.53 -15.29 19.25
C MET A 162 -17.70 -14.13 18.28
N ASP A 163 -16.71 -13.92 17.42
CA ASP A 163 -16.76 -12.92 16.36
C ASP A 163 -15.80 -13.29 15.23
N TYR A 164 -15.93 -12.63 14.09
CA TYR A 164 -15.06 -12.80 12.96
C TYR A 164 -13.63 -12.34 13.27
N GLY A 165 -12.65 -13.13 12.81
CA GLY A 165 -11.24 -12.75 12.96
C GLY A 165 -10.61 -13.15 14.30
N GLY A 166 -11.20 -14.06 15.07
CA GLY A 166 -10.51 -14.68 16.21
C GLY A 166 -9.12 -15.21 15.82
N GLY A 167 -8.09 -14.72 16.52
CA GLY A 167 -6.67 -14.99 16.25
C GLY A 167 -5.90 -13.85 15.57
N VAL A 168 -6.56 -12.83 15.01
CA VAL A 168 -5.91 -11.73 14.28
C VAL A 168 -5.00 -10.87 15.17
N CYS A 169 -5.40 -10.58 16.42
CA CYS A 169 -4.55 -9.84 17.37
C CYS A 169 -3.22 -10.56 17.67
N GLN A 170 -3.17 -11.89 17.56
CA GLN A 170 -1.91 -12.62 17.71
C GLN A 170 -0.96 -12.36 16.53
N VAL A 171 -1.50 -12.23 15.31
CA VAL A 171 -0.71 -11.86 14.13
C VAL A 171 -0.17 -10.43 14.29
N SER A 172 -1.01 -9.49 14.72
CA SER A 172 -0.58 -8.10 15.02
C SER A 172 0.50 -8.07 16.10
N SER A 173 0.31 -8.78 17.22
CA SER A 173 1.32 -8.89 18.28
C SER A 173 2.63 -9.53 17.78
N THR A 174 2.55 -10.51 16.88
CA THR A 174 3.76 -11.13 16.29
C THR A 174 4.51 -10.13 15.41
N LEU A 175 3.80 -9.38 14.56
CA LEU A 175 4.40 -8.34 13.72
C LEU A 175 4.97 -7.18 14.54
N TYR A 176 4.26 -6.74 15.58
CA TYR A 176 4.72 -5.70 16.51
C TYR A 176 6.11 -6.02 17.07
N ASN A 177 6.31 -7.26 17.51
CA ASN A 177 7.61 -7.68 18.03
C ASN A 177 8.69 -7.78 16.96
N ALA A 178 8.35 -8.17 15.73
CA ALA A 178 9.30 -8.14 14.62
C ALA A 178 9.72 -6.69 14.29
N ALA A 179 8.77 -5.74 14.33
CA ALA A 179 9.03 -4.32 14.14
C ALA A 179 9.90 -3.73 15.27
N LEU A 180 9.65 -4.10 16.52
CA LEU A 180 10.51 -3.73 17.65
C LEU A 180 11.93 -4.27 17.49
N ASN A 181 12.08 -5.54 17.11
CA ASN A 181 13.39 -6.15 16.88
C ASN A 181 14.13 -5.50 15.70
N ALA A 182 13.39 -4.96 14.72
CA ALA A 182 13.91 -4.17 13.61
C ALA A 182 14.19 -2.70 13.97
N HIS A 183 13.96 -2.30 15.22
CA HIS A 183 14.12 -0.94 15.77
C HIS A 183 13.27 0.10 15.02
N LEU A 184 12.07 -0.29 14.58
CA LEU A 184 11.15 0.63 13.91
C LEU A 184 10.37 1.48 14.92
N PRO A 185 10.16 2.79 14.66
CA PRO A 185 9.30 3.63 15.47
C PRO A 185 7.85 3.15 15.42
N ILE A 186 7.31 2.82 16.58
CA ILE A 186 5.90 2.45 16.75
C ILE A 186 5.10 3.74 16.86
N VAL A 187 4.18 3.93 15.92
CA VAL A 187 3.32 5.12 15.82
C VAL A 187 2.05 4.91 16.65
N GLU A 188 1.49 3.70 16.60
CA GLU A 188 0.29 3.33 17.34
C GLU A 188 0.41 1.88 17.82
N ARG A 189 0.06 1.66 19.09
CA ARG A 189 -0.06 0.34 19.68
C ARG A 189 -1.00 0.40 20.88
N HIS A 190 -1.89 -0.59 20.97
CA HIS A 190 -2.79 -0.79 22.10
C HIS A 190 -2.49 -2.10 22.81
N ALA A 191 -2.57 -2.10 24.14
CA ALA A 191 -2.50 -3.33 24.94
C ALA A 191 -3.87 -3.99 25.01
N HIS A 192 -3.89 -5.31 25.18
CA HIS A 192 -5.10 -6.01 25.57
C HIS A 192 -5.49 -5.58 26.98
N SER A 193 -6.80 -5.45 27.23
CA SER A 193 -7.32 -5.17 28.56
C SER A 193 -7.13 -6.33 29.55
N LYS A 194 -6.78 -7.52 29.05
CA LYS A 194 -6.49 -8.71 29.85
C LYS A 194 -5.15 -9.34 29.44
N PRO A 195 -4.46 -10.01 30.37
CA PRO A 195 -3.26 -10.78 30.05
C PRO A 195 -3.53 -11.82 28.96
N ILE A 196 -2.58 -11.99 28.05
CA ILE A 196 -2.59 -13.01 27.00
C ILE A 196 -1.35 -13.90 27.14
N HIS A 197 -1.45 -15.14 26.66
CA HIS A 197 -0.41 -16.15 26.91
C HIS A 197 0.57 -16.36 25.74
N TYR A 198 0.29 -15.78 24.56
CA TYR A 198 1.08 -16.03 23.36
C TYR A 198 2.28 -15.07 23.18
N VAL A 199 2.40 -14.04 24.02
CA VAL A 199 3.54 -13.11 24.11
C VAL A 199 3.77 -12.68 25.57
N PRO A 200 5.00 -12.28 25.95
CA PRO A 200 5.26 -11.71 27.26
C PRO A 200 4.48 -10.41 27.55
N PRO A 201 4.38 -9.98 28.83
CA PRO A 201 3.79 -8.68 29.17
C PRO A 201 4.45 -7.52 28.41
N GLY A 202 3.62 -6.59 27.90
CA GLY A 202 4.09 -5.42 27.14
C GLY A 202 4.51 -5.72 25.70
N LYS A 203 4.42 -6.98 25.26
CA LYS A 203 4.78 -7.43 23.90
C LYS A 203 3.55 -7.70 23.04
N ASP A 204 2.36 -7.29 23.49
CA ASP A 204 1.11 -7.48 22.78
C ASP A 204 0.67 -6.24 22.01
N ALA A 205 -0.07 -6.44 20.92
CA ALA A 205 -0.69 -5.38 20.13
C ALA A 205 -2.12 -5.80 19.76
N THR A 206 -3.10 -5.17 20.37
CA THR A 206 -4.53 -5.36 20.06
C THR A 206 -4.90 -4.55 18.83
N VAL A 207 -5.77 -5.14 17.99
CA VAL A 207 -6.33 -4.45 16.83
C VAL A 207 -7.84 -4.70 16.74
N SER A 208 -8.57 -3.66 16.39
CA SER A 208 -10.00 -3.66 16.08
C SER A 208 -10.22 -2.74 14.89
N TYR A 209 -10.85 -3.23 13.83
CA TYR A 209 -11.00 -2.44 12.60
C TYR A 209 -11.85 -1.19 12.85
N GLY A 210 -11.31 -0.02 12.50
CA GLY A 210 -11.95 1.28 12.71
C GLY A 210 -11.76 1.90 14.09
N ASP A 211 -11.03 1.24 15.00
CA ASP A 211 -10.80 1.72 16.37
C ASP A 211 -9.33 1.59 16.79
N GLN A 212 -8.84 0.37 17.04
CA GLN A 212 -7.48 0.13 17.53
C GLN A 212 -6.58 -0.42 16.42
N ASP A 213 -5.44 0.21 16.16
CA ASP A 213 -4.50 -0.24 15.14
C ASP A 213 -3.09 -0.52 15.69
N LEU A 214 -2.32 -1.25 14.90
CA LEU A 214 -0.87 -1.32 15.02
C LEU A 214 -0.28 -0.54 13.85
N ARG A 215 0.42 0.55 14.16
CA ARG A 215 1.10 1.37 13.17
C ARG A 215 2.57 1.55 13.51
N PHE A 216 3.42 1.49 12.50
CA PHE A 216 4.84 1.79 12.64
C PHE A 216 5.39 2.43 11.36
N ARG A 217 6.43 3.25 11.51
CA ARG A 217 7.00 4.04 10.41
C ARG A 217 8.27 3.41 9.88
N ASN A 218 8.46 3.44 8.56
CA ASN A 218 9.76 3.22 7.96
C ASN A 218 10.62 4.48 8.11
N ASN A 219 11.49 4.50 9.13
CA ASN A 219 12.45 5.58 9.38
C ASN A 219 13.78 5.40 8.64
N ARG A 220 13.87 4.47 7.68
CA ARG A 220 15.07 4.19 6.91
C ARG A 220 15.02 4.85 5.54
N THR A 221 16.17 4.87 4.87
CA THR A 221 16.32 5.42 3.51
C THR A 221 15.93 4.43 2.41
N GLY A 222 15.87 3.13 2.73
CA GLY A 222 15.45 2.06 1.81
C GLY A 222 14.08 1.48 2.15
N PRO A 223 13.48 0.70 1.24
CA PRO A 223 12.19 0.05 1.48
C PRO A 223 12.31 -1.03 2.56
N LEU A 224 11.20 -1.25 3.25
CA LEU A 224 10.99 -2.42 4.10
C LEU A 224 9.99 -3.37 3.43
N ILE A 225 10.18 -4.67 3.62
CA ILE A 225 9.26 -5.71 3.18
C ILE A 225 8.84 -6.54 4.38
N ILE A 226 7.53 -6.61 4.64
CA ILE A 226 6.97 -7.54 5.62
C ILE A 226 6.89 -8.93 5.00
N LYS A 227 7.47 -9.94 5.66
CA LYS A 227 7.19 -11.34 5.36
C LYS A 227 6.43 -11.95 6.54
N ALA A 228 5.27 -12.54 6.26
CA ALA A 228 4.42 -13.14 7.27
C ALA A 228 3.89 -14.49 6.79
N SER A 229 3.95 -15.48 7.66
CA SER A 229 3.49 -16.82 7.34
C SER A 229 2.96 -17.54 8.57
N MET A 230 2.24 -18.63 8.33
CA MET A 230 1.93 -19.59 9.37
C MET A 230 2.26 -21.00 8.91
N TYR A 231 2.85 -21.80 9.79
CA TYR A 231 3.16 -23.20 9.53
C TYR A 231 3.08 -24.01 10.82
N ARG A 232 2.40 -25.16 10.78
CA ARG A 232 2.28 -26.12 11.90
C ARG A 232 1.98 -25.47 13.27
N GLY A 233 1.03 -24.54 13.32
CA GLY A 233 0.64 -23.87 14.57
C GLY A 233 1.66 -22.83 15.07
N ARG A 234 2.50 -22.30 14.19
CA ARG A 234 3.41 -21.18 14.49
C ARG A 234 3.16 -20.06 13.47
N ILE A 235 3.06 -18.82 13.97
CA ILE A 235 3.05 -17.60 13.16
C ILE A 235 4.48 -17.06 13.13
N SER A 236 4.97 -16.68 11.95
CA SER A 236 6.24 -15.97 11.79
C SER A 236 5.97 -14.61 11.15
N ALA A 237 6.59 -13.56 11.69
CA ALA A 237 6.64 -12.24 11.08
C ALA A 237 8.09 -11.76 11.03
N GLU A 238 8.47 -11.19 9.90
CA GLU A 238 9.83 -10.73 9.61
C GLU A 238 9.77 -9.40 8.87
N ILE A 239 10.69 -8.50 9.21
CA ILE A 239 10.90 -7.22 8.54
C ILE A 239 12.23 -7.31 7.79
N TRP A 240 12.15 -7.17 6.47
CA TRP A 240 13.30 -7.23 5.58
C TRP A 240 13.65 -5.85 5.05
N GLY A 241 14.95 -5.55 4.91
CA GLY A 241 15.43 -4.26 4.41
C GLY A 241 16.86 -4.32 3.90
N GLY A 242 17.35 -3.20 3.37
CA GLY A 242 18.73 -3.06 2.87
C GLY A 242 19.76 -2.82 3.97
N ASN A 243 21.04 -2.81 3.59
CA ASN A 243 22.17 -2.45 4.48
C ASN A 243 22.27 -0.92 4.62
N ASN A 244 21.25 -0.26 5.16
CA ASN A 244 21.29 1.16 5.49
C ASN A 244 20.87 1.40 6.94
#